data_AF-A0A933FVS4-F1
#
_entry.id   AF-A0A933FVS4-F1
#
_cell.length_a   1.000
_cell.length_b   1.000
_cell.length_c   1.000
_cell.angle_alpha   90.00
_cell.angle_beta   90.00
_cell.angle_gamma   90.00
#
_symmetry.space_group_name_H-M   'P 1'
#
loop_
_entity.id
_entity.type
_entity.pdbx_description
1 polymer ?
#
loop_
_entity_poly.entity_id
_entity_poly.type
_entity_poly.pdbx_seq_one_letter_code
_entity_poly.pdbx_strand_id
1 'polypeptide(L)'
;MKICIEYLRTYLQSLLKGSISETDLSRFIQLSRSIVQSYLGYIRASITNLCLQQGLTLTDLAYDCIAEAFARDEERRFPLLENFRNSLNTDLETIPENELFLAYKSFLKRIADAQLARLYAQSDPNGAKIHRNIRDSLKQSIHFCLNKDFRGYVVSPKGVDPLDHLETFSIEELEREFLSCAKPHHSTPEMLGILHTILGAQTSYRRSLPLTDVVQLFKKVYQFDYAQLKHVDHEFSIDGLSEFEIDRMRSQVELALKEKILLTYLARGKVDRKQAEAMFCAMQDMLVDWCEMKDAETSLLHYIRQHVDITEDVYETQYRAKMEYLLKIAREEFAARLMRDV
;
A
#
# COMPACT_ATOMS: atom_id res chain seq x y z
N MET A 1 -22.64 20.72 12.39
CA MET A 1 -23.46 19.92 11.46
C MET A 1 -24.08 18.78 12.26
N LYS A 2 -25.40 18.78 12.51
CA LYS A 2 -26.07 17.61 13.10
C LYS A 2 -25.97 16.49 12.06
N ILE A 3 -25.14 15.49 12.33
CA ILE A 3 -25.03 14.32 11.48
C ILE A 3 -26.38 13.60 11.62
N CYS A 4 -27.23 13.67 10.59
CA CYS A 4 -28.52 13.00 10.59
C CYS A 4 -28.31 11.49 10.35
N ILE A 5 -27.83 10.81 11.40
CA ILE A 5 -27.64 9.35 11.45
C ILE A 5 -28.96 8.65 11.10
N GLU A 6 -30.10 9.27 11.46
CA GLU A 6 -31.47 8.82 11.23
C GLU A 6 -31.79 8.50 9.76
N TYR A 7 -31.05 9.03 8.79
CA TYR A 7 -31.28 8.74 7.36
C TYR A 7 -30.39 7.62 6.80
N LEU A 8 -29.45 7.08 7.59
CA LEU A 8 -28.50 6.06 7.11
C LEU A 8 -29.23 4.84 6.55
N ARG A 9 -30.24 4.34 7.27
CA ARG A 9 -31.06 3.21 6.83
C ARG A 9 -31.75 3.52 5.51
N THR A 10 -32.42 4.66 5.42
CA THR A 10 -33.13 5.09 4.21
C THR A 10 -32.18 5.18 3.01
N TYR A 11 -30.99 5.76 3.19
CA TYR A 11 -29.99 5.83 2.12
C TYR A 11 -29.52 4.44 1.67
N LEU A 12 -29.18 3.56 2.61
CA LEU A 12 -28.78 2.20 2.29
C LEU A 12 -29.87 1.44 1.54
N GLN A 13 -31.12 1.53 1.99
CA GLN A 13 -32.24 0.85 1.35
C GLN A 13 -32.53 1.36 -0.06
N SER A 14 -32.60 2.68 -0.25
CA SER A 14 -32.85 3.26 -1.56
C SER A 14 -31.69 2.98 -2.53
N LEU A 15 -30.45 2.96 -2.03
CA LEU A 15 -29.28 2.65 -2.84
C LEU A 15 -29.30 1.19 -3.30
N LEU A 16 -29.57 0.25 -2.39
CA LEU A 16 -29.61 -1.19 -2.70
C LEU A 16 -30.81 -1.58 -3.58
N LYS A 17 -31.89 -0.80 -3.56
CA LYS A 17 -33.05 -0.96 -4.45
C LYS A 17 -32.86 -0.27 -5.82
N GLY A 18 -31.75 0.44 -6.03
CA GLY A 18 -31.50 1.21 -7.25
C GLY A 18 -32.41 2.44 -7.42
N SER A 19 -33.09 2.88 -6.36
CA SER A 19 -34.06 3.99 -6.37
C SER A 19 -33.56 5.27 -5.70
N ILE A 20 -32.27 5.33 -5.34
CA ILE A 20 -31.69 6.51 -4.70
C ILE A 20 -31.61 7.70 -5.67
N SER A 21 -32.10 8.86 -5.21
CA SER A 21 -31.99 10.12 -5.96
C SER A 21 -30.54 10.63 -5.93
N GLU A 22 -30.15 11.45 -6.91
CA GLU A 22 -28.81 12.08 -6.92
C GLU A 22 -28.55 12.95 -5.69
N THR A 23 -29.59 13.65 -5.22
CA THR A 23 -29.54 14.48 -4.01
C THR A 23 -29.29 13.63 -2.77
N ASP A 24 -29.99 12.50 -2.62
CA ASP A 24 -29.83 11.61 -1.47
C ASP A 24 -28.51 10.85 -1.52
N LEU A 25 -28.06 10.45 -2.71
CA LEU A 25 -26.73 9.87 -2.89
C LEU A 25 -25.64 10.86 -2.48
N SER A 26 -25.76 12.12 -2.90
CA SER A 26 -24.82 13.18 -2.52
C SER A 26 -24.78 13.41 -1.00
N ARG A 27 -25.95 13.41 -0.35
CA ARG A 27 -26.04 13.50 1.13
C ARG A 27 -25.43 12.28 1.80
N PHE A 28 -25.63 11.09 1.24
CA PHE A 28 -25.06 9.86 1.78
C PHE A 28 -23.53 9.89 1.69
N ILE A 29 -22.97 10.29 0.55
CA ILE A 29 -21.53 10.48 0.38
C ILE A 29 -21.00 11.51 1.39
N GLN A 30 -21.68 12.64 1.58
CA GLN A 30 -21.29 13.65 2.57
C GLN A 30 -21.30 13.14 4.00
N LEU A 31 -22.29 12.32 4.38
CA LEU A 31 -22.36 11.63 5.66
C LEU A 31 -21.14 10.73 5.84
N SER A 32 -20.87 9.86 4.88
CA SER A 32 -19.75 8.90 4.92
C SER A 32 -18.40 9.60 4.97
N ARG A 33 -18.22 10.65 4.16
CA ARG A 33 -17.05 11.52 4.19
C ARG A 33 -16.85 12.17 5.56
N SER A 34 -17.91 12.64 6.21
CA SER A 34 -17.81 13.27 7.53
C SER A 34 -17.39 12.28 8.61
N ILE A 35 -17.87 11.02 8.52
CA ILE A 35 -17.47 9.93 9.40
C ILE A 35 -15.98 9.60 9.21
N VAL A 36 -15.54 9.45 7.95
CA VAL A 36 -14.15 9.13 7.62
C VAL A 36 -13.23 10.29 7.94
N GLN A 37 -13.58 11.54 7.61
CA GLN A 37 -12.79 12.72 7.96
C GLN A 37 -12.56 12.81 9.48
N SER A 38 -13.60 12.58 10.28
CA SER A 38 -13.48 12.53 11.75
C SER A 38 -12.56 11.42 12.22
N TYR A 39 -12.58 10.27 11.53
CA TYR A 39 -11.69 9.15 11.80
C TYR A 39 -10.23 9.46 11.46
N LEU A 40 -9.97 10.02 10.28
CA LEU A 40 -8.65 10.40 9.79
C LEU A 40 -7.99 11.44 10.70
N GLY A 41 -8.76 12.43 11.14
CA GLY A 41 -8.30 13.46 12.07
C GLY A 41 -7.88 12.93 13.45
N TYR A 42 -8.30 11.71 13.82
CA TYR A 42 -7.96 11.09 15.10
C TYR A 42 -6.82 10.06 15.00
N ILE A 43 -6.71 9.29 13.90
CA ILE A 43 -5.92 8.05 13.90
C ILE A 43 -4.48 8.20 13.36
N ARG A 44 -4.13 9.16 12.50
CA ARG A 44 -2.78 9.13 11.86
C ARG A 44 -2.17 10.50 11.63
N ALA A 45 -1.36 10.99 12.57
CA ALA A 45 -0.52 12.16 12.32
C ALA A 45 0.44 11.89 11.15
N SER A 46 1.13 10.74 11.11
CA SER A 46 2.17 10.47 10.11
C SER A 46 1.67 10.35 8.65
N ILE A 47 0.64 9.55 8.38
CA ILE A 47 0.10 9.38 7.01
C ILE A 47 -0.71 10.61 6.57
N THR A 48 -1.48 11.21 7.48
CA THR A 48 -2.16 12.47 7.18
C THR A 48 -1.14 13.57 6.90
N ASN A 49 -0.05 13.66 7.66
CA ASN A 49 1.02 14.62 7.39
C ASN A 49 1.68 14.37 6.03
N LEU A 50 1.87 13.11 5.62
CA LEU A 50 2.47 12.77 4.34
C LEU A 50 1.55 13.16 3.17
N CYS A 51 0.23 12.97 3.30
CA CYS A 51 -0.76 13.44 2.31
C CYS A 51 -0.92 14.97 2.32
N LEU A 52 -0.90 15.62 3.50
CA LEU A 52 -0.92 17.08 3.64
C LEU A 52 0.33 17.72 3.00
N GLN A 53 1.50 17.08 3.11
CA GLN A 53 2.74 17.52 2.46
C GLN A 53 2.64 17.50 0.92
N GLN A 54 1.75 16.68 0.36
CA GLN A 54 1.44 16.63 -1.07
C GLN A 54 0.32 17.62 -1.47
N GLY A 55 -0.13 18.48 -0.54
CA GLY A 55 -1.13 19.52 -0.79
C GLY A 55 -2.59 19.04 -0.74
N LEU A 56 -2.85 17.78 -0.37
CA LEU A 56 -4.21 17.26 -0.21
C LEU A 56 -4.80 17.72 1.12
N THR A 57 -6.06 18.16 1.12
CA THR A 57 -6.75 18.43 2.39
C THR A 57 -7.25 17.13 3.02
N LEU A 58 -7.53 17.16 4.33
CA LEU A 58 -8.17 16.02 5.02
C LEU A 58 -9.53 15.67 4.40
N THR A 59 -10.20 16.66 3.82
CA THR A 59 -11.46 16.45 3.11
C THR A 59 -11.25 15.71 1.79
N ASP A 60 -10.22 16.05 1.01
CA ASP A 60 -9.88 15.34 -0.23
C ASP A 60 -9.51 13.89 0.07
N LEU A 61 -8.67 13.69 1.08
CA LEU A 61 -8.27 12.35 1.53
C LEU A 61 -9.47 11.51 1.99
N ALA A 62 -10.45 12.12 2.66
CA ALA A 62 -11.68 11.44 3.05
C ALA A 62 -12.53 11.04 1.85
N TYR A 63 -12.60 11.86 0.79
CA TYR A 63 -13.26 11.51 -0.46
C TYR A 63 -12.56 10.37 -1.18
N ASP A 64 -11.24 10.42 -1.30
CA ASP A 64 -10.44 9.35 -1.92
C ASP A 64 -10.64 8.03 -1.18
N CYS A 65 -10.66 8.06 0.15
CA CYS A 65 -10.90 6.88 0.97
C CYS A 65 -12.27 6.25 0.69
N ILE A 66 -13.34 7.03 0.55
CA ILE A 66 -14.69 6.48 0.35
C ILE A 66 -15.05 6.26 -1.12
N ALA A 67 -14.25 6.75 -2.06
CA ALA A 67 -14.55 6.68 -3.49
C ALA A 67 -14.83 5.24 -3.94
N GLU A 68 -14.03 4.28 -3.49
CA GLU A 68 -14.21 2.87 -3.81
C GLU A 68 -15.54 2.31 -3.27
N ALA A 69 -15.99 2.75 -2.08
CA ALA A 69 -17.26 2.31 -1.50
C ALA A 69 -18.47 2.76 -2.34
N PHE A 70 -18.35 3.89 -3.04
CA PHE A 70 -19.39 4.45 -3.91
C PHE A 70 -19.10 4.28 -5.40
N ALA A 71 -18.08 3.51 -5.76
CA ALA A 71 -17.79 3.16 -7.14
C ALA A 71 -18.89 2.25 -7.69
N ARG A 72 -19.33 2.54 -8.91
CA ARG A 72 -20.32 1.72 -9.61
C ARG A 72 -19.65 0.65 -10.47
N ASP A 73 -20.24 -0.53 -10.52
CA ASP A 73 -19.86 -1.55 -11.51
C ASP A 73 -20.50 -1.26 -12.88
N GLU A 74 -20.25 -2.13 -13.86
CA GLU A 74 -20.81 -2.03 -15.21
C GLU A 74 -22.35 -2.07 -15.22
N GLU A 75 -22.97 -2.70 -14.20
CA GLU A 75 -24.41 -2.79 -14.00
C GLU A 75 -24.99 -1.61 -13.20
N ARG A 76 -24.17 -0.58 -12.91
CA ARG A 76 -24.50 0.60 -12.10
C ARG A 76 -24.86 0.30 -10.63
N ARG A 77 -24.45 -0.86 -10.11
CA ARG A 77 -24.60 -1.25 -8.71
C ARG A 77 -23.45 -0.73 -7.87
N PHE A 78 -23.53 -0.89 -6.55
CA PHE A 78 -22.48 -0.49 -5.60
C PHE A 78 -21.92 -1.71 -4.86
N PRO A 79 -20.98 -2.46 -5.45
CA PRO A 79 -20.59 -3.79 -4.97
C PRO A 79 -20.13 -3.82 -3.51
N LEU A 80 -19.38 -2.81 -3.06
CA LEU A 80 -18.89 -2.77 -1.67
C LEU A 80 -19.99 -2.50 -0.65
N LEU A 81 -20.99 -1.69 -1.00
CA LEU A 81 -22.15 -1.43 -0.13
C LEU A 81 -23.11 -2.63 -0.11
N GLU A 82 -23.25 -3.35 -1.22
CA GLU A 82 -23.95 -4.63 -1.29
C GLU A 82 -23.25 -5.71 -0.45
N ASN A 83 -21.93 -5.81 -0.57
CA ASN A 83 -21.13 -6.72 0.26
C ASN A 83 -21.25 -6.38 1.75
N PHE A 84 -21.24 -5.09 2.10
CA PHE A 84 -21.52 -4.65 3.46
C PHE A 84 -22.90 -5.10 3.91
N ARG A 85 -23.94 -4.85 3.12
CA ARG A 85 -25.31 -5.28 3.41
C ARG A 85 -25.40 -6.77 3.68
N ASN A 86 -24.77 -7.58 2.83
CA ASN A 86 -24.77 -9.03 2.92
C ASN A 86 -24.03 -9.51 4.17
N SER A 87 -22.96 -8.82 4.57
CA SER A 87 -22.18 -9.15 5.78
C SER A 87 -22.94 -8.95 7.09
N LEU A 88 -24.05 -8.21 7.10
CA LEU A 88 -24.86 -7.98 8.30
C LEU A 88 -25.66 -9.22 8.73
N ASN A 89 -25.87 -10.20 7.84
CA ASN A 89 -26.60 -11.46 8.12
C ASN A 89 -27.97 -11.28 8.81
N THR A 90 -28.61 -10.13 8.65
CA THR A 90 -29.87 -9.76 9.31
C THR A 90 -30.62 -8.78 8.40
N ASP A 91 -31.95 -8.68 8.49
CA ASP A 91 -32.67 -7.68 7.72
C ASP A 91 -32.26 -6.25 8.16
N LEU A 92 -32.10 -5.32 7.21
CA LEU A 92 -31.76 -3.94 7.53
C LEU A 92 -32.82 -3.36 8.45
N GLU A 93 -34.10 -3.67 8.19
CA GLU A 93 -35.26 -3.17 8.94
C GLU A 93 -35.23 -3.53 10.43
N THR A 94 -34.59 -4.63 10.81
CA THR A 94 -34.62 -5.12 12.19
C THR A 94 -33.42 -4.66 13.01
N ILE A 95 -32.35 -4.17 12.38
CA ILE A 95 -31.15 -3.71 13.09
C ILE A 95 -31.44 -2.36 13.76
N PRO A 96 -31.14 -2.17 15.05
CA PRO A 96 -31.25 -0.86 15.71
C PRO A 96 -30.41 0.23 15.03
N GLU A 97 -30.89 1.47 14.97
CA GLU A 97 -30.20 2.61 14.31
C GLU A 97 -28.75 2.80 14.78
N ASN A 98 -28.51 2.71 16.09
CA ASN A 98 -27.18 2.83 16.68
C ASN A 98 -26.25 1.69 16.25
N GLU A 99 -26.74 0.45 16.21
CA GLU A 99 -25.95 -0.71 15.78
C GLU A 99 -25.63 -0.64 14.30
N LEU A 100 -26.61 -0.25 13.47
CA LEU A 100 -26.40 -0.03 12.04
C LEU A 100 -25.35 1.05 11.79
N PHE A 101 -25.43 2.16 12.52
CA PHE A 101 -24.42 3.23 12.43
C PHE A 101 -23.03 2.75 12.83
N LEU A 102 -22.90 1.99 13.93
CA LEU A 102 -21.61 1.44 14.36
C LEU A 102 -21.03 0.44 13.36
N ALA A 103 -21.87 -0.41 12.78
CA ALA A 103 -21.47 -1.35 11.73
C ALA A 103 -21.02 -0.61 10.48
N TYR A 104 -21.78 0.39 10.02
CA TYR A 104 -21.45 1.20 8.84
C TYR A 104 -20.18 2.02 9.05
N LYS A 105 -20.02 2.64 10.23
CA LYS A 105 -18.81 3.33 10.64
C LYS A 105 -17.60 2.38 10.60
N SER A 106 -17.74 1.16 11.09
CA SER A 106 -16.66 0.15 11.08
C SER A 106 -16.32 -0.29 9.65
N PHE A 107 -17.32 -0.45 8.79
CA PHE A 107 -17.14 -0.69 7.37
C PHE A 107 -16.33 0.44 6.70
N LEU A 108 -16.74 1.70 6.89
CA LEU A 108 -16.04 2.86 6.31
C LEU A 108 -14.60 2.98 6.82
N LYS A 109 -14.37 2.71 8.11
CA LYS A 109 -13.00 2.67 8.67
C LYS A 109 -12.13 1.64 7.99
N ARG A 110 -12.66 0.44 7.73
CA ARG A 110 -11.93 -0.63 7.04
C ARG A 110 -11.56 -0.22 5.61
N ILE A 111 -12.50 0.41 4.88
CA ILE A 111 -12.22 0.93 3.54
C ILE A 111 -11.15 2.04 3.59
N ALA A 112 -11.29 3.00 4.51
CA ALA A 112 -10.32 4.08 4.68
C ALA A 112 -8.93 3.54 5.06
N ASP A 113 -8.83 2.57 5.96
CA ASP A 113 -7.56 1.94 6.33
C ASP A 113 -6.88 1.28 5.13
N ALA A 114 -7.63 0.60 4.27
CA ALA A 114 -7.13 -0.02 3.06
C ALA A 114 -6.62 1.01 2.04
N GLN A 115 -7.39 2.09 1.82
CA GLN A 115 -6.98 3.17 0.92
C GLN A 115 -5.78 3.95 1.44
N LEU A 116 -5.73 4.26 2.73
CA LEU A 116 -4.55 4.87 3.35
C LEU A 116 -3.31 4.00 3.23
N ALA A 117 -3.44 2.68 3.41
CA ALA A 117 -2.33 1.76 3.22
C ALA A 117 -1.82 1.79 1.76
N ARG A 118 -2.74 1.86 0.79
CA ARG A 118 -2.41 1.99 -0.64
C ARG A 118 -1.70 3.32 -0.93
N LEU A 119 -2.23 4.44 -0.44
CA LEU A 119 -1.63 5.77 -0.61
C LEU A 119 -0.26 5.87 0.06
N TYR A 120 -0.11 5.28 1.25
CA TYR A 120 1.18 5.19 1.93
C TYR A 120 2.18 4.35 1.13
N ALA A 121 1.77 3.20 0.59
CA ALA A 121 2.64 2.36 -0.23
C ALA A 121 3.04 3.04 -1.55
N GLN A 122 2.16 3.85 -2.15
CA GLN A 122 2.48 4.63 -3.36
C GLN A 122 3.46 5.77 -3.08
N SER A 123 3.31 6.43 -1.93
CA SER A 123 4.14 7.57 -1.55
C SER A 123 5.47 7.16 -0.89
N ASP A 124 5.50 6.02 -0.20
CA ASP A 124 6.68 5.47 0.46
C ASP A 124 6.74 3.93 0.33
N PRO A 125 7.11 3.40 -0.86
CA PRO A 125 7.19 1.95 -1.09
C PRO A 125 8.15 1.25 -0.12
N ASN A 126 9.29 1.89 0.18
CA ASN A 126 10.28 1.37 1.13
C ASN A 126 9.70 1.30 2.54
N GLY A 127 9.02 2.35 3.00
CA GLY A 127 8.34 2.36 4.29
C GLY A 127 7.27 1.27 4.38
N ALA A 128 6.53 1.00 3.31
CA ALA A 128 5.54 -0.08 3.27
C ALA A 128 6.19 -1.48 3.36
N LYS A 129 7.31 -1.71 2.67
CA LYS A 129 8.10 -2.96 2.78
C LYS A 129 8.59 -3.16 4.21
N ILE A 130 9.18 -2.14 4.82
CA ILE A 130 9.67 -2.17 6.21
C ILE A 130 8.52 -2.47 7.18
N HIS A 131 7.39 -1.78 7.03
CA HIS A 131 6.21 -2.01 7.85
C HIS A 131 5.71 -3.46 7.78
N ARG A 132 5.66 -4.05 6.58
CA ARG A 132 5.30 -5.47 6.39
C ARG A 132 6.30 -6.39 7.10
N ASN A 133 7.59 -6.21 6.84
CA ASN A 133 8.66 -7.03 7.43
C ASN A 133 8.62 -7.00 8.96
N ILE A 134 8.38 -5.83 9.56
CA ILE A 134 8.19 -5.70 11.01
C ILE A 134 6.98 -6.51 11.46
N ARG A 135 5.81 -6.36 10.83
CA ARG A 135 4.61 -7.12 11.22
C ARG A 135 4.79 -8.63 11.12
N ASP A 136 5.44 -9.10 10.06
CA ASP A 136 5.69 -10.52 9.87
C ASP A 136 6.69 -11.05 10.91
N SER A 137 7.76 -10.29 11.19
CA SER A 137 8.72 -10.61 12.25
C SER A 137 8.06 -10.63 13.64
N LEU A 138 7.09 -9.75 13.90
CA LEU A 138 6.37 -9.67 15.17
C LEU A 138 5.46 -10.88 15.45
N LYS A 139 5.00 -11.60 14.41
CA LYS A 139 4.18 -12.83 14.60
C LYS A 139 4.95 -13.92 15.35
N GLN A 140 6.26 -14.00 15.13
CA GLN A 140 7.15 -15.01 15.72
C GLN A 140 8.12 -14.41 16.76
N SER A 141 8.05 -13.09 17.00
CA SER A 141 8.98 -12.40 17.89
C SER A 141 8.82 -12.84 19.35
N ILE A 142 9.95 -13.13 20.00
CA ILE A 142 10.03 -13.32 21.45
C ILE A 142 10.09 -11.98 22.21
N HIS A 143 10.47 -10.90 21.53
CA HIS A 143 10.74 -9.59 22.14
C HIS A 143 9.52 -8.69 22.22
N PHE A 144 8.61 -8.77 21.25
CA PHE A 144 7.48 -7.84 21.13
C PHE A 144 6.19 -8.57 20.75
N CYS A 145 5.07 -7.93 21.09
CA CYS A 145 3.75 -8.23 20.53
C CYS A 145 3.20 -7.00 19.80
N LEU A 146 2.32 -7.26 18.83
CA LEU A 146 1.61 -6.23 18.10
C LEU A 146 0.19 -6.11 18.66
N ASN A 147 -0.11 -4.97 19.28
CA ASN A 147 -1.42 -4.66 19.83
C ASN A 147 -2.10 -3.56 19.00
N LYS A 148 -3.42 -3.43 19.15
CA LYS A 148 -4.19 -2.32 18.55
C LYS A 148 -4.81 -1.49 19.66
N ASP A 149 -4.48 -0.20 19.71
CA ASP A 149 -5.08 0.76 20.65
C ASP A 149 -5.60 2.01 19.89
N PHE A 150 -5.94 3.08 20.61
CA PHE A 150 -6.45 4.31 20.03
C PHE A 150 -5.43 5.04 19.14
N ARG A 151 -4.13 4.76 19.30
CA ARG A 151 -3.01 5.25 18.48
C ARG A 151 -2.81 4.40 17.22
N GLY A 152 -3.53 3.28 17.08
CA GLY A 152 -3.41 2.35 15.98
C GLY A 152 -2.64 1.08 16.36
N TYR A 153 -1.78 0.60 15.47
CA TYR A 153 -0.92 -0.55 15.76
C TYR A 153 0.27 -0.12 16.62
N VAL A 154 0.43 -0.77 17.76
CA VAL A 154 1.47 -0.47 18.74
C VAL A 154 2.31 -1.72 19.00
N VAL A 155 3.62 -1.53 18.99
CA VAL A 155 4.63 -2.54 19.30
C VAL A 155 4.90 -2.45 20.81
N SER A 156 4.52 -3.49 21.55
CA SER A 156 4.65 -3.56 23.02
C SER A 156 5.66 -4.64 23.43
N PRO A 157 6.60 -4.38 24.35
CA PRO A 157 7.60 -5.35 24.74
C PRO A 157 6.97 -6.56 25.45
N LYS A 158 7.48 -7.75 25.16
CA LYS A 158 7.20 -8.99 25.89
C LYS A 158 8.21 -9.15 27.02
N GLY A 159 7.75 -9.74 28.12
CA GLY A 159 8.60 -10.06 29.28
C GLY A 159 9.04 -8.86 30.12
N VAL A 160 8.60 -7.65 29.78
CA VAL A 160 8.90 -6.41 30.51
C VAL A 160 7.63 -5.57 30.59
N ASP A 161 7.42 -4.86 31.70
CA ASP A 161 6.30 -3.93 31.86
C ASP A 161 6.35 -2.84 30.77
N PRO A 162 5.29 -2.62 29.96
CA PRO A 162 5.26 -1.59 28.92
C PRO A 162 5.32 -0.15 29.47
N LEU A 163 5.10 0.06 30.76
CA LEU A 163 5.08 1.38 31.41
C LEU A 163 4.12 2.36 30.73
N ASP A 164 2.93 1.90 30.33
CA ASP A 164 1.96 2.72 29.58
C ASP A 164 1.46 3.96 30.36
N HIS A 165 1.65 3.98 31.68
CA HIS A 165 1.34 5.11 32.55
C HIS A 165 2.34 6.27 32.45
N LEU A 166 3.53 6.05 31.87
CA LEU A 166 4.56 7.07 31.69
C LEU A 166 4.40 7.83 30.37
N GLU A 167 5.14 8.93 30.25
CA GLU A 167 5.23 9.74 29.05
C GLU A 167 5.90 8.99 27.89
N THR A 168 5.65 9.44 26.67
CA THR A 168 6.26 8.86 25.46
C THR A 168 7.77 9.08 25.46
N PHE A 169 8.52 8.04 25.11
CA PHE A 169 9.95 8.20 24.84
C PHE A 169 10.14 9.14 23.66
N SER A 170 10.93 10.21 23.83
CA SER A 170 11.29 11.12 22.73
C SER A 170 11.84 10.31 21.56
N ILE A 171 11.25 10.53 20.38
CA ILE A 171 11.65 9.81 19.18
C ILE A 171 13.08 10.19 18.77
N GLU A 172 13.51 11.42 19.03
CA GLU A 172 14.85 11.91 18.74
C GLU A 172 15.91 11.25 19.62
N GLU A 173 15.61 11.04 20.90
CA GLU A 173 16.50 10.34 21.83
C GLU A 173 16.58 8.86 21.50
N LEU A 174 15.42 8.21 21.33
CA LEU A 174 15.32 6.81 20.93
C LEU A 174 16.05 6.55 19.62
N GLU A 175 15.90 7.43 18.64
CA GLU A 175 16.60 7.34 17.37
C GLU A 175 18.11 7.41 17.53
N ARG A 176 18.62 8.35 18.33
CA ARG A 176 20.06 8.47 18.56
C ARG A 176 20.65 7.20 19.17
N GLU A 177 19.98 6.64 20.18
CA GLU A 177 20.39 5.39 20.81
C GLU A 177 20.29 4.22 19.84
N PHE A 178 19.18 4.13 19.10
CA PHE A 178 18.94 3.07 18.13
C PHE A 178 19.97 3.07 17.00
N LEU A 179 20.24 4.23 16.38
CA LEU A 179 21.22 4.38 15.30
C LEU A 179 22.66 4.14 15.77
N SER A 180 22.97 4.31 17.06
CA SER A 180 24.30 3.99 17.60
C SER A 180 24.57 2.48 17.62
N CYS A 181 23.51 1.67 17.78
CA CYS A 181 23.59 0.22 17.89
C CYS A 181 23.24 -0.52 16.59
N ALA A 182 22.25 -0.04 15.85
CA ALA A 182 21.77 -0.66 14.63
C ALA A 182 22.74 -0.43 13.45
N LYS A 183 22.88 -1.45 12.60
CA LYS A 183 23.71 -1.42 11.38
C LYS A 183 22.83 -1.72 10.16
N PRO A 184 23.17 -1.20 8.97
CA PRO A 184 22.36 -1.40 7.76
C PRO A 184 22.10 -2.86 7.39
N HIS A 185 23.04 -3.74 7.71
CA HIS A 185 22.99 -5.17 7.38
C HIS A 185 22.20 -5.99 8.41
N HIS A 186 21.71 -5.38 9.50
CA HIS A 186 20.88 -6.07 10.46
C HIS A 186 19.53 -6.41 9.85
N SER A 187 19.11 -7.66 10.05
CA SER A 187 17.78 -8.14 9.73
C SER A 187 16.72 -7.46 10.61
N THR A 188 15.45 -7.54 10.19
CA THR A 188 14.32 -6.99 10.95
C THR A 188 14.23 -7.58 12.37
N PRO A 189 14.39 -8.90 12.59
CA PRO A 189 14.43 -9.46 13.95
C PRO A 189 15.58 -8.93 14.81
N GLU A 190 16.79 -8.75 14.25
CA GLU A 190 17.95 -8.21 14.98
C GLU A 190 17.70 -6.76 15.39
N MET A 191 17.18 -5.93 14.49
CA MET A 191 16.80 -4.56 14.81
C MET A 191 15.70 -4.49 15.87
N LEU A 192 14.73 -5.41 15.86
CA LEU A 192 13.75 -5.54 16.94
C LEU A 192 14.43 -5.93 18.26
N GLY A 193 15.40 -6.85 18.26
CA GLY A 193 16.17 -7.19 19.46
C GLY A 193 16.93 -5.99 20.06
N ILE A 194 17.55 -5.17 19.20
CA ILE A 194 18.23 -3.93 19.61
C ILE A 194 17.22 -2.96 20.23
N LEU A 195 16.09 -2.74 19.57
CA LEU A 195 15.03 -1.85 20.06
C LEU A 195 14.48 -2.33 21.42
N HIS A 196 14.29 -3.64 21.58
CA HIS A 196 13.84 -4.23 22.85
C HIS A 196 14.84 -3.98 23.99
N THR A 197 16.14 -4.10 23.70
CA THR A 197 17.21 -3.86 24.67
C THR A 197 17.21 -2.40 25.13
N ILE A 198 17.11 -1.46 24.19
CA ILE A 198 17.06 -0.01 24.49
C ILE A 198 15.83 0.32 25.35
N LEU A 199 14.65 -0.12 24.92
CA LEU A 199 13.40 0.14 25.65
C LEU A 199 13.38 -0.55 27.02
N GLY A 200 13.97 -1.74 27.15
CA GLY A 200 14.06 -2.48 28.41
C GLY A 200 15.02 -1.85 29.42
N ALA A 201 16.09 -1.19 28.95
CA ALA A 201 17.11 -0.58 29.80
C ALA A 201 16.63 0.71 30.49
N GLN A 202 15.69 1.44 29.87
CA GLN A 202 15.15 2.69 30.43
C GLN A 202 13.93 2.44 31.33
N THR A 203 13.70 3.29 32.33
CA THR A 203 12.56 3.22 33.28
C THR A 203 11.72 4.49 33.37
N SER A 204 12.09 5.54 32.63
CA SER A 204 11.49 6.88 32.73
C SER A 204 10.36 7.12 31.73
N TYR A 205 10.26 6.28 30.69
CA TYR A 205 9.34 6.46 29.58
C TYR A 205 8.54 5.19 29.29
N ARG A 206 7.43 5.39 28.60
CA ARG A 206 6.63 4.33 27.99
C ARG A 206 7.48 3.53 27.00
N ARG A 207 7.39 2.20 27.09
CA ARG A 207 8.11 1.25 26.23
C ARG A 207 7.29 0.75 25.05
N SER A 208 6.02 1.15 24.94
CA SER A 208 5.18 0.84 23.79
C SER A 208 5.26 1.95 22.72
N LEU A 209 5.56 1.55 21.49
CA LEU A 209 5.80 2.46 20.37
C LEU A 209 4.76 2.28 19.25
N PRO A 210 4.26 3.36 18.64
CA PRO A 210 3.52 3.25 17.39
C PRO A 210 4.34 2.52 16.32
N LEU A 211 3.73 1.59 15.60
CA LEU A 211 4.41 0.84 14.54
C LEU A 211 5.00 1.77 13.46
N THR A 212 4.33 2.90 13.19
CA THR A 212 4.83 3.91 12.25
C THR A 212 6.18 4.48 12.67
N ASP A 213 6.41 4.64 13.97
CA ASP A 213 7.65 5.24 14.47
C ASP A 213 8.79 4.22 14.38
N VAL A 214 8.50 2.94 14.65
CA VAL A 214 9.44 1.84 14.41
C VAL A 214 9.83 1.74 12.93
N VAL A 215 8.86 1.93 12.02
CA VAL A 215 9.14 1.96 10.57
C VAL A 215 10.08 3.11 10.21
N GLN A 216 9.85 4.32 10.75
CA GLN A 216 10.72 5.46 10.48
C GLN A 216 12.14 5.23 11.03
N LEU A 217 12.28 4.66 12.23
CA LEU A 217 13.57 4.29 12.81
C LEU A 217 14.34 3.32 11.91
N PHE A 218 13.67 2.25 11.46
CA PHE A 218 14.29 1.23 10.61
C PHE A 218 14.66 1.82 9.25
N LYS A 219 13.78 2.67 8.69
CA LYS A 219 14.03 3.38 7.43
C LYS A 219 15.29 4.24 7.50
N LYS A 220 15.54 4.91 8.63
CA LYS A 220 16.77 5.70 8.83
C LYS A 220 18.04 4.85 8.87
N VAL A 221 17.99 3.67 9.47
CA VAL A 221 19.12 2.71 9.44
C VAL A 221 19.44 2.29 8.00
N TYR A 222 18.42 1.92 7.23
CA TYR A 222 18.61 1.53 5.84
C TYR A 222 19.09 2.70 4.95
N GLN A 223 18.58 3.92 5.18
CA GLN A 223 18.99 5.12 4.43
C GLN A 223 20.43 5.57 4.74
N PHE A 224 20.97 5.23 5.91
CA PHE A 224 22.34 5.58 6.29
C PHE A 224 23.39 4.94 5.36
N ASP A 225 23.08 3.77 4.78
CA ASP A 225 23.93 3.09 3.79
C ASP A 225 23.78 3.72 2.39
N TYR A 226 22.55 4.06 1.99
CA TYR A 226 22.26 4.73 0.73
C TYR A 226 22.86 6.14 0.61
N ALA A 227 23.09 6.83 1.73
CA ALA A 227 23.76 8.13 1.71
C ALA A 227 25.28 8.03 1.43
N GLN A 228 25.89 6.87 1.65
CA GLN A 228 27.28 6.58 1.27
C GLN A 228 27.38 6.01 -0.15
N LEU A 229 26.33 5.35 -0.64
CA LEU A 229 26.19 4.86 -2.01
C LEU A 229 25.31 5.83 -2.83
N LYS A 230 25.82 7.04 -3.09
CA LYS A 230 25.13 7.97 -4.00
C LYS A 230 25.11 7.40 -5.43
N HIS A 231 23.90 7.35 -5.99
CA HIS A 231 23.49 7.04 -7.37
C HIS A 231 23.19 5.59 -7.71
N VAL A 232 22.02 5.07 -7.29
CA VAL A 232 21.24 4.14 -8.14
C VAL A 232 19.74 4.34 -7.85
N ASP A 233 18.94 4.51 -8.90
CA ASP A 233 17.48 4.51 -8.84
C ASP A 233 16.96 3.19 -8.21
N HIS A 234 15.88 3.29 -7.44
CA HIS A 234 15.19 2.19 -6.74
C HIS A 234 15.31 0.78 -7.38
N GLU A 235 16.22 -0.05 -6.85
CA GLU A 235 16.34 -1.46 -7.23
C GLU A 235 15.25 -2.33 -6.58
N PHE A 236 14.65 -3.18 -7.41
CA PHE A 236 13.72 -4.23 -6.99
C PHE A 236 14.50 -5.38 -6.33
N SER A 237 14.51 -5.47 -5.00
CA SER A 237 15.05 -6.66 -4.31
C SER A 237 13.95 -7.69 -4.06
N ILE A 238 14.11 -8.86 -4.70
CA ILE A 238 13.26 -10.07 -4.67
C ILE A 238 13.58 -10.97 -3.45
N ASP A 239 14.51 -10.55 -2.59
CA ASP A 239 14.96 -11.35 -1.44
C ASP A 239 13.81 -11.78 -0.52
N GLY A 240 13.68 -13.09 -0.33
CA GLY A 240 12.73 -13.73 0.58
C GLY A 240 11.55 -14.46 -0.07
N LEU A 241 11.43 -14.45 -1.41
CA LEU A 241 10.43 -15.24 -2.12
C LEU A 241 10.98 -16.61 -2.56
N SER A 242 10.14 -17.64 -2.56
CA SER A 242 10.49 -18.93 -3.16
C SER A 242 10.53 -18.83 -4.69
N GLU A 243 11.34 -19.68 -5.33
CA GLU A 243 11.45 -19.76 -6.80
C GLU A 243 10.07 -19.92 -7.48
N PHE A 244 9.17 -20.70 -6.86
CA PHE A 244 7.79 -20.87 -7.33
C PHE A 244 6.96 -19.58 -7.24
N GLU A 245 7.11 -18.78 -6.18
CA GLU A 245 6.41 -17.50 -6.04
C GLU A 245 6.92 -16.48 -7.06
N ILE A 246 8.24 -16.46 -7.29
CA ILE A 246 8.88 -15.63 -8.31
C ILE A 246 8.34 -15.98 -9.70
N ASP A 247 8.34 -17.27 -10.06
CA ASP A 247 7.82 -17.76 -11.35
C ASP A 247 6.33 -17.44 -11.53
N ARG A 248 5.53 -17.60 -10.46
CA ARG A 248 4.11 -17.29 -10.48
C ARG A 248 3.87 -15.80 -10.70
N MET A 249 4.59 -14.93 -10.00
CA MET A 249 4.48 -13.48 -10.20
C MET A 249 4.90 -13.07 -11.61
N ARG A 250 6.05 -13.58 -12.08
CA ARG A 250 6.56 -13.32 -13.43
C ARG A 250 5.50 -13.68 -14.48
N SER A 251 4.95 -14.90 -14.41
CA SER A 251 3.92 -15.38 -15.34
C SER A 251 2.69 -14.49 -15.39
N GLN A 252 2.26 -13.92 -14.26
CA GLN A 252 1.10 -13.05 -14.22
C GLN A 252 1.39 -11.63 -14.73
N VAL A 253 2.61 -11.14 -14.56
CA VAL A 253 3.06 -9.85 -15.15
C VAL A 253 3.18 -9.99 -16.65
N GLU A 254 3.75 -11.11 -17.13
CA GLU A 254 3.80 -11.44 -18.55
C GLU A 254 2.40 -11.44 -19.18
N LEU A 255 1.41 -12.04 -18.51
CA LEU A 255 0.03 -12.05 -19.02
C LEU A 255 -0.53 -10.63 -19.17
N ALA A 256 -0.32 -9.77 -18.17
CA ALA A 256 -0.77 -8.37 -18.21
C ALA A 256 -0.07 -7.57 -19.32
N LEU A 257 1.23 -7.76 -19.48
CA LEU A 257 2.00 -7.13 -20.56
C LEU A 257 1.51 -7.59 -21.94
N LYS A 258 1.27 -8.89 -22.10
CA LYS A 258 0.74 -9.47 -23.35
C LYS A 258 -0.61 -8.86 -23.71
N GLU A 259 -1.52 -8.77 -22.73
CA GLU A 259 -2.82 -8.13 -22.93
C GLU A 259 -2.67 -6.66 -23.35
N LYS A 260 -1.80 -5.90 -22.66
CA LYS A 260 -1.56 -4.49 -22.98
C LYS A 260 -0.97 -4.29 -24.37
N ILE A 261 -0.02 -5.12 -24.77
CA ILE A 261 0.58 -5.09 -26.11
C ILE A 261 -0.48 -5.34 -27.18
N LEU A 262 -1.31 -6.38 -26.99
CA LEU A 262 -2.36 -6.74 -27.92
C LEU A 262 -3.42 -5.63 -28.05
N LEU A 263 -3.94 -5.13 -26.93
CA LEU A 263 -5.06 -4.17 -26.94
C LEU A 263 -4.63 -2.73 -27.28
N THR A 264 -3.44 -2.31 -26.83
CA THR A 264 -3.02 -0.91 -26.91
C THR A 264 -2.22 -0.62 -28.18
N TYR A 265 -1.44 -1.60 -28.65
CA TYR A 265 -0.54 -1.40 -29.78
C TYR A 265 -0.97 -2.16 -31.02
N LEU A 266 -1.22 -3.47 -30.92
CA LEU A 266 -1.55 -4.30 -32.09
C LEU A 266 -2.97 -4.00 -32.62
N ALA A 267 -4.00 -4.09 -31.77
CA ALA A 267 -5.39 -3.88 -32.17
C ALA A 267 -5.66 -2.45 -32.68
N ARG A 268 -4.84 -1.48 -32.27
CA ARG A 268 -4.89 -0.09 -32.72
C ARG A 268 -4.00 0.19 -33.93
N GLY A 269 -3.35 -0.82 -34.51
CA GLY A 269 -2.47 -0.69 -35.67
C GLY A 269 -1.21 0.15 -35.44
N LYS A 270 -0.81 0.36 -34.18
CA LYS A 270 0.40 1.15 -33.83
C LYS A 270 1.69 0.38 -34.02
N VAL A 271 1.59 -0.95 -34.07
CA VAL A 271 2.67 -1.90 -34.35
C VAL A 271 2.08 -3.07 -35.14
N ASP A 272 2.89 -3.72 -35.95
CA ASP A 272 2.51 -4.98 -36.59
C ASP A 272 2.69 -6.19 -35.66
N ARG A 273 2.30 -7.37 -36.14
CA ARG A 273 2.37 -8.61 -35.35
C ARG A 273 3.80 -9.00 -34.95
N LYS A 274 4.77 -8.84 -35.87
CA LYS A 274 6.17 -9.17 -35.59
C LYS A 274 6.76 -8.22 -34.55
N GLN A 275 6.44 -6.93 -34.67
CA GLN A 275 6.86 -5.91 -33.71
C GLN A 275 6.25 -6.14 -32.33
N ALA A 276 4.95 -6.47 -32.26
CA ALA A 276 4.30 -6.81 -30.99
C ALA A 276 4.93 -8.02 -30.31
N GLU A 277 5.26 -9.06 -31.09
CA GLU A 277 5.93 -10.26 -30.60
C GLU A 277 7.34 -9.96 -30.10
N ALA A 278 8.14 -9.22 -30.86
CA ALA A 278 9.48 -8.78 -30.45
C ALA A 278 9.45 -7.94 -29.16
N MET A 279 8.48 -7.02 -29.05
CA MET A 279 8.28 -6.24 -27.82
C MET A 279 7.94 -7.13 -26.63
N PHE A 280 7.09 -8.15 -26.81
CA PHE A 280 6.73 -9.06 -25.74
C PHE A 280 7.93 -9.92 -25.28
N CYS A 281 8.68 -10.50 -26.22
CA CYS A 281 9.87 -11.29 -25.89
C CYS A 281 10.95 -10.45 -25.21
N ALA A 282 11.19 -9.23 -25.69
CA ALA A 282 12.12 -8.30 -25.04
C ALA A 282 11.74 -8.00 -23.59
N MET A 283 10.45 -7.86 -23.30
CA MET A 283 9.97 -7.68 -21.93
C MET A 283 10.14 -8.95 -21.10
N GLN A 284 9.90 -10.15 -21.67
CA GLN A 284 10.11 -11.42 -20.96
C GLN A 284 11.57 -11.60 -20.53
N ASP A 285 12.52 -11.37 -21.43
CA ASP A 285 13.95 -11.48 -21.12
C ASP A 285 14.36 -10.53 -20.00
N MET A 286 13.88 -9.29 -20.07
CA MET A 286 14.10 -8.31 -19.01
C MET A 286 13.53 -8.77 -17.66
N LEU A 287 12.35 -9.40 -17.65
CA LEU A 287 11.78 -9.94 -16.42
C LEU A 287 12.57 -11.13 -15.87
N VAL A 288 13.14 -11.98 -16.73
CA VAL A 288 14.03 -13.06 -16.32
C VAL A 288 15.29 -12.48 -15.66
N ASP A 289 15.93 -11.49 -16.30
CA ASP A 289 17.13 -10.88 -15.77
C ASP A 289 16.88 -10.16 -14.43
N TRP A 290 15.71 -9.53 -14.26
CA TRP A 290 15.29 -8.96 -12.97
C TRP A 290 15.16 -10.01 -11.87
N CYS A 291 14.62 -11.19 -12.20
CA CYS A 291 14.48 -12.29 -11.25
C CYS A 291 15.81 -12.97 -10.91
N GLU A 292 16.77 -12.97 -11.83
CA GLU A 292 18.08 -13.61 -11.67
C GLU A 292 19.15 -12.70 -11.06
N MET A 293 18.80 -11.45 -10.69
CA MET A 293 19.74 -10.43 -10.18
C MET A 293 20.95 -10.21 -11.10
N LYS A 294 20.76 -10.35 -12.41
CA LYS A 294 21.78 -9.94 -13.40
C LYS A 294 21.72 -8.42 -13.59
N ASP A 295 22.87 -7.81 -13.88
CA ASP A 295 23.04 -6.34 -13.94
C ASP A 295 21.86 -5.64 -14.64
N ALA A 296 21.15 -4.82 -13.85
CA ALA A 296 19.97 -4.06 -14.28
C ALA A 296 20.29 -2.89 -15.23
N GLU A 297 21.56 -2.69 -15.59
CA GLU A 297 22.03 -1.62 -16.48
C GLU A 297 21.81 -1.93 -17.97
N THR A 298 21.26 -3.10 -18.30
CA THR A 298 20.97 -3.47 -19.67
C THR A 298 19.85 -2.60 -20.26
N SER A 299 20.18 -1.76 -21.24
CA SER A 299 19.22 -0.83 -21.85
C SER A 299 18.04 -1.55 -22.53
N LEU A 300 16.86 -0.92 -22.57
CA LEU A 300 15.69 -1.46 -23.30
C LEU A 300 15.98 -1.69 -24.80
N LEU A 301 16.89 -0.89 -25.38
CA LEU A 301 17.37 -1.07 -26.74
C LEU A 301 18.11 -2.41 -26.92
N HIS A 302 18.85 -2.85 -25.91
CA HIS A 302 19.55 -4.13 -25.94
C HIS A 302 18.55 -5.29 -26.05
N TYR A 303 17.54 -5.34 -25.18
CA TYR A 303 16.55 -6.41 -25.17
C TYR A 303 15.77 -6.48 -26.49
N ILE A 304 15.29 -5.34 -27.01
CA ILE A 304 14.49 -5.35 -28.24
C ILE A 304 15.31 -5.77 -29.47
N ARG A 305 16.61 -5.42 -29.52
CA ARG A 305 17.51 -5.81 -30.62
C ARG A 305 17.75 -7.31 -30.72
N GLN A 306 17.56 -8.05 -29.63
CA GLN A 306 17.66 -9.52 -29.66
C GLN A 306 16.51 -10.16 -30.46
N HIS A 307 15.38 -9.46 -30.59
CA HIS A 307 14.15 -9.99 -31.21
C HIS A 307 13.76 -9.30 -32.51
N VAL A 308 14.33 -8.14 -32.80
CA VAL A 308 14.12 -7.43 -34.06
C VAL A 308 15.36 -6.63 -34.46
N ASP A 309 15.75 -6.73 -35.73
CA ASP A 309 16.87 -5.98 -36.28
C ASP A 309 16.48 -4.51 -36.48
N ILE A 310 16.89 -3.66 -35.53
CA ILE A 310 16.59 -2.22 -35.55
C ILE A 310 17.82 -1.37 -35.25
N THR A 311 17.91 -0.26 -35.96
CA THR A 311 18.88 0.81 -35.69
C THR A 311 18.46 1.62 -34.46
N GLU A 312 19.39 2.37 -33.89
CA GLU A 312 19.13 3.23 -32.72
C GLU A 312 18.10 4.33 -33.02
N ASP A 313 18.15 4.91 -34.22
CA ASP A 313 17.20 5.92 -34.69
C ASP A 313 15.77 5.38 -34.81
N VAL A 314 15.62 4.14 -35.32
CA VAL A 314 14.33 3.47 -35.39
C VAL A 314 13.79 3.17 -33.98
N TYR A 315 14.67 2.78 -33.06
CA TYR A 315 14.29 2.58 -31.67
C TYR A 315 13.78 3.87 -31.01
N GLU A 316 14.54 4.96 -31.09
CA GLU A 316 14.20 6.25 -30.50
C GLU A 316 12.85 6.78 -31.02
N THR A 317 12.64 6.68 -32.33
CA THR A 317 11.43 7.23 -32.97
C THR A 317 10.21 6.32 -32.82
N GLN A 318 10.37 4.99 -32.85
CA GLN A 318 9.22 4.07 -32.94
C GLN A 318 8.98 3.23 -31.68
N TYR A 319 10.02 2.87 -30.93
CA TYR A 319 9.93 1.86 -29.86
C TYR A 319 10.07 2.44 -28.46
N ARG A 320 10.95 3.42 -28.26
CA ARG A 320 11.33 3.93 -26.93
C ARG A 320 10.13 4.25 -26.04
N ALA A 321 9.23 5.13 -26.51
CA ALA A 321 8.05 5.52 -25.74
C ALA A 321 7.11 4.34 -25.43
N LYS A 322 7.04 3.34 -26.32
CA LYS A 322 6.22 2.13 -26.11
C LYS A 322 6.89 1.19 -25.09
N MET A 323 8.19 0.98 -25.20
CA MET A 323 8.97 0.13 -24.30
C MET A 323 9.05 0.73 -22.90
N GLU A 324 9.27 2.04 -22.77
CA GLU A 324 9.23 2.74 -21.47
C GLU A 324 7.85 2.64 -20.80
N TYR A 325 6.78 2.73 -21.59
CA TYR A 325 5.42 2.54 -21.07
C TYR A 325 5.18 1.09 -20.62
N LEU A 326 5.62 0.10 -21.38
CA LEU A 326 5.53 -1.30 -20.98
C LEU A 326 6.38 -1.62 -19.76
N LEU A 327 7.57 -1.03 -19.66
CA LEU A 327 8.43 -1.08 -18.48
C LEU A 327 7.71 -0.54 -17.25
N LYS A 328 7.05 0.62 -17.38
CA LYS A 328 6.24 1.20 -16.32
C LYS A 328 5.13 0.25 -15.87
N ILE A 329 4.38 -0.33 -16.82
CA ILE A 329 3.34 -1.33 -16.50
C ILE A 329 3.95 -2.55 -15.81
N ALA A 330 5.06 -3.08 -16.31
CA ALA A 330 5.72 -4.25 -15.71
C ALA A 330 6.05 -3.99 -14.23
N ARG A 331 6.62 -2.82 -13.93
CA ARG A 331 6.92 -2.38 -12.56
C ARG A 331 5.66 -2.25 -11.69
N GLU A 332 4.61 -1.64 -12.21
CA GLU A 332 3.32 -1.48 -11.51
C GLU A 332 2.68 -2.85 -11.21
N GLU A 333 2.68 -3.77 -12.18
CA GLU A 333 2.09 -5.09 -12.07
C GLU A 333 2.90 -6.01 -11.13
N PHE A 334 4.23 -5.92 -11.16
CA PHE A 334 5.11 -6.58 -10.17
C PHE A 334 4.83 -6.07 -8.76
N ALA A 335 4.81 -4.75 -8.57
CA ALA A 335 4.51 -4.14 -7.29
C ALA A 335 3.12 -4.58 -6.79
N ALA A 336 2.10 -4.57 -7.67
CA ALA A 336 0.74 -4.98 -7.33
C ALA A 336 0.62 -6.45 -6.90
N ARG A 337 1.47 -7.35 -7.42
CA ARG A 337 1.41 -8.79 -7.11
C ARG A 337 2.22 -9.17 -5.88
N LEU A 338 3.36 -8.53 -5.67
CA LEU A 338 4.04 -8.52 -4.36
C LEU A 338 3.08 -8.09 -3.23
N MET A 339 2.09 -7.25 -3.56
CA MET A 339 1.02 -6.80 -2.65
C MET A 339 -0.20 -7.74 -2.53
N ARG A 340 -0.42 -8.73 -3.42
CA ARG A 340 -1.64 -9.57 -3.45
C ARG A 340 -1.53 -10.91 -2.73
N ASP A 341 -0.35 -11.50 -2.57
CA ASP A 341 -0.14 -12.67 -1.71
C ASP A 341 0.03 -12.24 -0.22
N VAL A 342 -0.81 -11.29 0.23
CA VAL A 342 -0.92 -10.75 1.61
C VAL A 342 -2.17 -11.28 2.29
#